data_AF-A0A3B6B2T3-F1
#
_entry.id   AF-A0A3B6B2T3-F1
#
_cell.length_a   1.000
_cell.length_b   1.000
_cell.length_c   1.000
_cell.angle_alpha   90.00
_cell.angle_beta   90.00
_cell.angle_gamma   90.00
#
_symmetry.space_group_name_H-M   'P 1'
#
loop_
_entity.id
_entity.type
_entity.pdbx_description
1 polymer ?
#
loop_
_entity_poly.entity_id
_entity_poly.type
_entity_poly.pdbx_seq_one_letter_code
_entity_poly.pdbx_strand_id
1 'polypeptide(L)'
;MEVTGDTTPSCSGGLAALAASLASRLAVTVKNRSSFLYAVLFPSQKQAMEATGVPYCRVTGDTTPSCSGGLAALAASLVSRLAEDDNAGSSNLVLSPLSIYAALALLAAGARGATQDEILGALGAPSRAALDEFLSGVAEDALEDHSESGGPRVAFACGVWTDLTCPLKPAYRHAAASAYKADANTVDFRDNPEAARGQINAWVAQATGNLIGSVLGPGSITPYTRVVLGNAIYFKGEWEDPFYKEATANKLFHRLDGRTVDVPFMQSWSSQFIAVHKGFK
;
A
#
# COMPACT_ATOMS: atom_id res chain seq x y z
N MET A 1 40.18 12.16 -10.35
CA MET A 1 41.24 13.14 -10.04
C MET A 1 40.82 13.80 -8.73
N GLU A 2 41.62 13.62 -7.69
CA GLU A 2 41.34 14.02 -6.29
C GLU A 2 41.11 15.51 -6.10
N VAL A 3 40.27 15.85 -5.10
CA VAL A 3 40.57 16.91 -4.10
C VAL A 3 40.04 16.46 -2.72
N THR A 4 41.00 16.07 -1.88
CA THR A 4 41.17 16.19 -0.41
C THR A 4 39.98 16.39 0.54
N GLY A 5 39.82 15.41 1.43
CA GLY A 5 39.71 15.54 2.90
C GLY A 5 38.81 16.61 3.52
N ASP A 6 37.59 16.21 3.90
CA ASP A 6 36.98 16.67 5.15
C ASP A 6 36.10 15.56 5.75
N THR A 7 36.39 15.20 7.00
CA THR A 7 35.71 14.15 7.76
C THR A 7 34.35 14.64 8.24
N THR A 8 33.35 14.48 7.39
CA THR A 8 31.93 14.50 7.80
C THR A 8 31.47 13.07 8.07
N PRO A 9 30.73 12.78 9.15
CA PRO A 9 30.20 11.43 9.36
C PRO A 9 29.20 11.13 8.25
N SER A 10 29.57 10.17 7.41
CA SER A 10 28.78 9.72 6.28
C SER A 10 27.38 9.28 6.72
N CYS A 11 26.36 10.01 6.28
CA CYS A 11 24.94 9.62 6.41
C CYS A 11 24.55 8.41 5.53
N SER A 12 25.50 7.75 4.85
CA SER A 12 25.22 6.60 4.00
C SER A 12 24.96 5.30 4.78
N GLY A 13 25.46 5.18 6.02
CA GLY A 13 25.30 3.96 6.83
C GLY A 13 23.93 3.82 7.50
N GLY A 14 23.21 4.93 7.71
CA GLY A 14 21.92 4.93 8.42
C GLY A 14 20.73 4.45 7.59
N LEU A 15 20.79 4.60 6.26
CA LEU A 15 19.68 4.24 5.36
C LEU A 15 19.56 2.71 5.14
N ALA A 16 20.68 1.99 5.14
CA ALA A 16 20.67 0.52 5.05
C ALA A 16 20.08 -0.13 6.32
N ALA A 17 20.40 0.41 7.50
CA ALA A 17 19.77 -0.01 8.76
C ALA A 17 18.27 0.37 8.81
N LEU A 18 17.87 1.45 8.14
CA LEU A 18 16.46 1.86 8.03
C LEU A 18 15.67 0.91 7.14
N ALA A 19 16.21 0.45 6.00
CA ALA A 19 15.54 -0.51 5.11
C ALA A 19 15.35 -1.88 5.79
N ALA A 20 16.39 -2.37 6.48
CA ALA A 20 16.31 -3.61 7.26
C ALA A 20 15.35 -3.49 8.46
N SER A 21 15.29 -2.32 9.11
CA SER A 21 14.34 -2.06 10.21
C SER A 21 12.92 -1.74 9.73
N LEU A 22 12.72 -1.19 8.53
CA LEU A 22 11.40 -0.90 7.95
C LEU A 22 10.68 -2.18 7.56
N ALA A 23 11.40 -3.19 7.09
CA ALA A 23 10.86 -4.54 6.88
C ALA A 23 10.37 -5.19 8.19
N SER A 24 10.93 -4.81 9.34
CA SER A 24 10.54 -5.30 10.67
C SER A 24 9.57 -4.38 11.42
N ARG A 25 9.32 -3.15 10.94
CA ARG A 25 8.55 -2.10 11.64
C ARG A 25 7.65 -1.29 10.71
N LEU A 26 7.13 -1.92 9.64
CA LEU A 26 5.99 -1.40 8.93
C LEU A 26 4.80 -1.45 9.89
N ALA A 27 4.57 -0.34 10.61
CA ALA A 27 3.36 -0.15 11.40
C ALA A 27 2.20 0.03 10.42
N VAL A 28 1.60 -1.07 9.99
CA VAL A 28 0.27 -1.06 9.38
C VAL A 28 -0.72 -0.76 10.50
N THR A 29 -1.00 0.52 10.73
CA THR A 29 -2.01 0.94 11.72
C THR A 29 -3.39 0.61 11.16
N VAL A 30 -3.88 -0.62 11.42
CA VAL A 30 -5.27 -1.02 11.16
C VAL A 30 -6.14 -0.40 12.24
N LYS A 31 -6.74 0.76 11.94
CA LYS A 31 -7.65 1.44 12.88
C LYS A 31 -9.02 0.78 12.81
N ASN A 32 -9.28 -0.09 13.77
CA ASN A 32 -10.58 -0.74 13.97
C ASN A 32 -11.66 0.28 14.34
N ARG A 33 -12.53 0.61 13.39
CA ARG A 33 -13.89 1.05 13.67
C ARG A 33 -14.81 0.24 12.78
N SER A 34 -15.70 -0.51 13.43
CA SER A 34 -16.73 -1.38 12.86
C SER A 34 -17.26 -0.86 11.52
N SER A 35 -16.90 -1.53 10.41
CA SER A 35 -17.60 -1.49 9.12
C SER A 35 -17.01 -2.54 8.17
N PHE A 36 -17.86 -3.48 7.77
CA PHE A 36 -17.87 -4.35 6.58
C PHE A 36 -16.54 -4.66 5.85
N LEU A 37 -16.20 -5.96 5.79
CA LEU A 37 -15.21 -6.51 4.86
C LEU A 37 -15.69 -6.28 3.41
N TYR A 38 -14.80 -5.73 2.58
CA TYR A 38 -14.94 -5.77 1.12
C TYR A 38 -13.74 -6.52 0.54
N ALA A 39 -14.00 -7.67 -0.09
CA ALA A 39 -13.10 -8.22 -1.09
C ALA A 39 -13.47 -7.56 -2.42
N VAL A 40 -12.54 -6.78 -2.97
CA VAL A 40 -12.73 -6.11 -4.27
C VAL A 40 -12.05 -6.97 -5.33
N LEU A 41 -12.84 -7.61 -6.19
CA LEU A 41 -12.37 -8.06 -7.50
C LEU A 41 -12.47 -6.86 -8.45
N PHE A 42 -11.35 -6.51 -9.09
CA PHE A 42 -11.27 -5.36 -9.99
C PHE A 42 -12.13 -5.57 -11.27
N PRO A 43 -12.91 -4.56 -11.71
CA PRO A 43 -13.73 -4.65 -12.93
C PRO A 43 -12.97 -4.56 -14.27
N SER A 44 -11.64 -4.31 -14.27
CA SER A 44 -10.88 -4.13 -15.52
C SER A 44 -10.75 -5.39 -16.38
N GLN A 45 -11.23 -6.54 -15.89
CA GLN A 45 -11.31 -7.78 -16.67
C GLN A 45 -12.51 -7.79 -17.64
N LYS A 46 -13.56 -6.96 -17.45
CA LYS A 46 -14.79 -7.03 -18.25
C LYS A 46 -14.57 -6.69 -19.73
N GLN A 47 -13.80 -5.64 -20.03
CA GLN A 47 -13.51 -5.24 -21.42
C GLN A 47 -12.45 -6.13 -22.09
N ALA A 48 -11.57 -6.78 -21.31
CA ALA A 48 -10.62 -7.76 -21.85
C ALA A 48 -11.29 -9.12 -22.16
N MET A 49 -12.31 -9.49 -21.37
CA MET A 49 -13.02 -10.77 -21.49
C MET A 49 -14.02 -10.82 -22.67
N GLU A 50 -14.64 -9.69 -23.04
CA GLU A 50 -15.62 -9.66 -24.14
C GLU A 50 -14.95 -9.52 -25.53
N ALA A 51 -13.73 -8.99 -25.61
CA ALA A 51 -13.09 -8.68 -26.89
C ALA A 51 -12.18 -9.81 -27.43
N THR A 52 -11.84 -10.81 -26.63
CA THR A 52 -10.88 -11.84 -27.06
C THR A 52 -11.34 -13.23 -26.64
N GLY A 53 -11.67 -14.07 -27.62
CA GLY A 53 -11.86 -15.52 -27.43
C GLY A 53 -10.55 -16.23 -27.09
N VAL A 54 -9.86 -15.76 -26.05
CA VAL A 54 -8.55 -16.24 -25.62
C VAL A 54 -8.79 -17.31 -24.55
N PRO A 55 -8.25 -18.53 -24.74
CA PRO A 55 -8.40 -19.58 -23.75
C PRO A 55 -7.73 -19.13 -22.45
N TYR A 56 -8.41 -19.39 -21.33
CA TYR A 56 -7.91 -19.42 -19.96
C TYR A 56 -6.43 -19.09 -19.85
N CYS A 57 -6.07 -17.96 -19.24
CA CYS A 57 -4.69 -17.69 -18.84
C CYS A 57 -4.20 -18.84 -17.96
N ARG A 58 -3.61 -19.85 -18.60
CA ARG A 58 -2.60 -20.67 -17.98
C ARG A 58 -1.58 -19.66 -17.48
N VAL A 59 -1.35 -19.64 -16.18
CA VAL A 59 -0.09 -19.13 -15.63
C VAL A 59 0.99 -20.03 -16.22
N THR A 60 1.39 -19.77 -17.47
CA THR A 60 2.67 -20.21 -17.98
C THR A 60 3.68 -19.51 -17.08
N GLY A 61 4.60 -20.28 -16.50
CA GLY A 61 5.70 -19.76 -15.70
C GLY A 61 6.63 -18.94 -16.57
N ASP A 62 6.17 -17.77 -17.01
CA ASP A 62 7.01 -16.75 -17.59
C ASP A 62 7.83 -16.18 -16.43
N THR A 63 9.05 -16.67 -16.30
CA THR A 63 10.00 -16.28 -15.27
C THR A 63 10.61 -14.91 -15.52
N THR A 64 10.11 -14.15 -16.51
CA THR A 64 10.54 -12.78 -16.75
C THR A 64 10.06 -11.86 -15.62
N PRO A 65 10.97 -11.13 -14.95
CA PRO A 65 10.59 -10.20 -13.91
C PRO A 65 9.69 -9.10 -14.49
N SER A 66 8.51 -8.93 -13.92
CA SER A 66 7.57 -7.87 -14.27
C SER A 66 7.06 -7.22 -13.00
N CYS A 67 6.80 -5.90 -13.05
CA CYS A 67 6.30 -5.17 -11.87
C CYS A 67 4.94 -5.70 -11.39
N SER A 68 4.07 -6.16 -12.30
CA SER A 68 2.79 -6.80 -11.95
C SER A 68 2.98 -8.14 -11.24
N GLY A 69 3.88 -9.00 -11.75
CA GLY A 69 4.25 -10.26 -11.09
C GLY A 69 4.89 -10.02 -9.72
N GLY A 70 5.77 -9.03 -9.63
CA GLY A 70 6.41 -8.59 -8.39
C GLY A 70 5.41 -8.07 -7.36
N LEU A 71 4.44 -7.26 -7.77
CA LEU A 71 3.34 -6.78 -6.91
C LEU A 71 2.49 -7.95 -6.39
N ALA A 72 2.13 -8.92 -7.24
CA ALA A 72 1.36 -10.09 -6.83
C ALA A 72 2.14 -10.98 -5.84
N ALA A 73 3.44 -11.19 -6.08
CA ALA A 73 4.31 -11.94 -5.19
C ALA A 73 4.51 -11.23 -3.83
N LEU A 74 4.67 -9.90 -3.84
CA LEU A 74 4.73 -9.09 -2.62
C LEU A 74 3.42 -9.20 -1.83
N ALA A 75 2.27 -9.08 -2.50
CA ALA A 75 0.95 -9.19 -1.89
C ALA A 75 0.77 -10.53 -1.16
N ALA A 76 1.08 -11.63 -1.84
CA ALA A 76 0.98 -12.97 -1.26
C ALA A 76 1.91 -13.14 -0.06
N SER A 77 3.15 -12.65 -0.17
CA SER A 77 4.14 -12.74 0.91
C SER A 77 3.73 -11.93 2.14
N LEU A 78 3.24 -10.70 1.94
CA LEU A 78 2.77 -9.83 3.03
C LEU A 78 1.58 -10.42 3.76
N VAL A 79 0.58 -10.93 3.03
CA VAL A 79 -0.61 -11.55 3.65
C VAL A 79 -0.21 -12.74 4.49
N SER A 80 0.66 -13.63 3.98
CA SER A 80 1.13 -14.80 4.74
C SER A 80 1.87 -14.39 6.01
N ARG A 81 2.78 -13.40 5.93
CA ARG A 81 3.54 -12.93 7.09
C ARG A 81 2.66 -12.28 8.15
N LEU A 82 1.76 -11.39 7.74
CA LEU A 82 0.86 -10.70 8.68
C LEU A 82 -0.15 -11.66 9.32
N ALA A 83 -0.57 -12.71 8.59
CA ALA A 83 -1.41 -13.76 9.14
C ALA A 83 -0.68 -14.67 10.14
N GLU A 84 0.64 -14.86 10.00
CA GLU A 84 1.48 -15.59 10.97
C GLU A 84 1.73 -14.78 12.25
N ASP A 85 1.95 -13.45 12.12
CA ASP A 85 2.26 -12.56 13.25
C ASP A 85 1.04 -12.24 14.13
N ASP A 86 -0.18 -12.31 13.58
CA ASP A 86 -1.43 -12.18 14.32
C ASP A 86 -1.63 -13.41 15.24
N ASN A 87 -0.93 -13.42 16.38
CA ASN A 87 -0.94 -14.42 17.45
C ASN A 87 -2.30 -14.62 18.16
N ALA A 88 -3.40 -14.18 17.55
CA ALA A 88 -4.76 -14.46 17.99
C ALA A 88 -5.70 -14.27 16.80
N GLY A 89 -5.98 -15.35 16.04
CA GLY A 89 -6.84 -15.41 14.83
C GLY A 89 -8.26 -14.87 15.00
N SER A 90 -8.38 -13.57 15.26
CA SER A 90 -9.59 -12.89 15.71
C SER A 90 -9.69 -11.43 15.25
N SER A 91 -8.61 -10.87 14.67
CA SER A 91 -8.58 -9.57 13.99
C SER A 91 -8.89 -9.71 12.50
N ASN A 92 -9.55 -8.71 11.95
CA ASN A 92 -9.66 -8.56 10.50
C ASN A 92 -8.39 -7.89 9.98
N LEU A 93 -7.79 -8.46 8.93
CA LEU A 93 -6.65 -7.88 8.23
C LEU A 93 -7.12 -7.22 6.94
N VAL A 94 -6.73 -5.95 6.75
CA VAL A 94 -6.92 -5.23 5.49
C VAL A 94 -5.61 -4.50 5.19
N LEU A 95 -5.08 -4.72 3.98
CA LEU A 95 -3.92 -3.99 3.48
C LEU A 95 -4.08 -3.70 1.99
N SER A 96 -3.34 -2.72 1.51
CA SER A 96 -3.17 -2.48 0.08
C SER A 96 -1.73 -2.79 -0.32
N PRO A 97 -1.48 -3.94 -0.96
CA PRO A 97 -0.16 -4.28 -1.48
C PRO A 97 0.37 -3.22 -2.45
N LEU A 98 -0.51 -2.66 -3.30
CA LEU A 98 -0.14 -1.60 -4.25
C LEU A 98 0.37 -0.35 -3.54
N SER A 99 -0.26 0.03 -2.43
CA SER A 99 0.11 1.19 -1.64
C SER A 99 1.51 1.03 -1.01
N ILE A 100 1.80 -0.16 -0.47
CA ILE A 100 3.13 -0.52 0.06
C ILE A 100 4.17 -0.58 -1.07
N TYR A 101 3.80 -1.15 -2.22
CA TYR A 101 4.64 -1.24 -3.41
C TYR A 101 5.07 0.14 -3.89
N ALA A 102 4.13 1.10 -3.99
CA ALA A 102 4.41 2.48 -4.36
C ALA A 102 5.35 3.18 -3.35
N ALA A 103 5.15 2.95 -2.06
CA ALA A 103 5.98 3.52 -1.01
C ALA A 103 7.43 3.00 -1.07
N LEU A 104 7.61 1.69 -1.27
CA LEU A 104 8.94 1.08 -1.43
C LEU A 104 9.62 1.52 -2.73
N ALA A 105 8.86 1.73 -3.79
CA ALA A 105 9.38 2.28 -5.04
C ALA A 105 9.85 3.73 -4.88
N LEU A 106 9.10 4.56 -4.15
CA LEU A 106 9.51 5.91 -3.77
C LEU A 106 10.84 5.90 -2.99
N LEU A 107 11.05 4.91 -2.13
CA LEU A 107 12.31 4.70 -1.42
C LEU A 107 13.43 4.27 -2.40
N ALA A 108 13.16 3.36 -3.32
CA ALA A 108 14.09 2.92 -4.37
C ALA A 108 14.57 4.07 -5.25
N ALA A 109 13.70 5.06 -5.53
CA ALA A 109 14.06 6.26 -6.29
C ALA A 109 15.14 7.11 -5.59
N GLY A 110 15.17 7.08 -4.25
CA GLY A 110 16.14 7.78 -3.40
C GLY A 110 17.41 6.99 -3.12
N ALA A 111 17.32 5.66 -3.14
CA ALA A 111 18.44 4.74 -2.90
C ALA A 111 19.42 4.64 -4.09
N ARG A 112 20.64 4.16 -3.84
CA ARG A 112 21.68 3.90 -4.86
C ARG A 112 22.46 2.63 -4.52
N GLY A 113 23.08 2.01 -5.53
CA GLY A 113 23.91 0.82 -5.36
C GLY A 113 23.14 -0.33 -4.72
N ALA A 114 23.80 -1.09 -3.85
CA ALA A 114 23.23 -2.28 -3.21
C ALA A 114 21.87 -2.04 -2.54
N THR A 115 21.65 -0.90 -1.89
CA THR A 115 20.35 -0.59 -1.27
C THR A 115 19.23 -0.47 -2.31
N GLN A 116 19.50 0.10 -3.47
CA GLN A 116 18.52 0.16 -4.55
C GLN A 116 18.26 -1.23 -5.12
N ASP A 117 19.31 -2.02 -5.32
CA ASP A 117 19.21 -3.38 -5.87
C ASP A 117 18.42 -4.31 -4.95
N GLU A 118 18.62 -4.22 -3.63
CA GLU A 118 17.85 -4.97 -2.64
C GLU A 118 16.36 -4.61 -2.67
N ILE A 119 16.03 -3.31 -2.76
CA ILE A 119 14.63 -2.88 -2.82
C ILE A 119 13.97 -3.35 -4.13
N LEU A 120 14.66 -3.19 -5.27
CA LEU A 120 14.14 -3.66 -6.57
C LEU A 120 13.93 -5.18 -6.57
N GLY A 121 14.88 -5.93 -6.00
CA GLY A 121 14.78 -7.38 -5.83
C GLY A 121 13.58 -7.78 -4.96
N ALA A 122 13.37 -7.09 -3.83
CA ALA A 122 12.21 -7.33 -2.96
C ALA A 122 10.87 -7.00 -3.65
N LEU A 123 10.85 -6.02 -4.55
CA LEU A 123 9.69 -5.66 -5.35
C LEU A 123 9.49 -6.55 -6.60
N GLY A 124 10.43 -7.46 -6.88
CA GLY A 124 10.44 -8.22 -8.13
C GLY A 124 10.50 -7.34 -9.38
N ALA A 125 10.99 -6.11 -9.24
CA ALA A 125 11.02 -5.13 -10.32
C ALA A 125 12.30 -5.29 -11.16
N PRO A 126 12.20 -5.34 -12.51
CA PRO A 126 13.37 -5.57 -13.37
C PRO A 126 14.35 -4.40 -13.38
N SER A 127 13.84 -3.17 -13.19
CA SER A 127 14.65 -1.97 -13.08
C SER A 127 13.84 -0.84 -12.43
N ARG A 128 14.52 0.22 -12.01
CA ARG A 128 13.85 1.44 -11.56
C ARG A 128 12.98 2.07 -12.66
N ALA A 129 13.45 2.11 -13.90
CA ALA A 129 12.69 2.74 -14.99
C ALA A 129 11.37 2.01 -15.25
N ALA A 130 11.40 0.67 -15.26
CA ALA A 130 10.20 -0.14 -15.40
C ALA A 130 9.24 0.01 -14.20
N LEU A 131 9.78 0.23 -13.01
CA LEU A 131 9.00 0.49 -11.80
C LEU A 131 8.32 1.87 -11.85
N ASP A 132 9.06 2.91 -12.26
CA ASP A 132 8.55 4.27 -12.45
C ASP A 132 7.43 4.28 -13.49
N GLU A 133 7.61 3.61 -14.64
CA GLU A 133 6.62 3.50 -15.72
C GLU A 133 5.35 2.76 -15.27
N PHE A 134 5.52 1.60 -14.63
CA PHE A 134 4.40 0.81 -14.12
C PHE A 134 3.55 1.61 -13.12
N LEU A 135 4.19 2.28 -12.15
CA LEU A 135 3.47 3.03 -11.14
C LEU A 135 2.83 4.29 -11.68
N SER A 136 3.42 4.95 -12.68
CA SER A 136 2.76 6.07 -13.36
C SER A 136 1.42 5.64 -13.98
N GLY A 137 1.40 4.50 -14.69
CA GLY A 137 0.16 3.97 -15.28
C GLY A 137 -0.87 3.56 -14.22
N VAL A 138 -0.42 2.89 -13.16
CA VAL A 138 -1.32 2.48 -12.06
C VAL A 138 -1.86 3.69 -11.28
N ALA A 139 -1.09 4.77 -11.16
CA ALA A 139 -1.49 5.98 -10.47
C ALA A 139 -2.56 6.79 -11.24
N GLU A 140 -2.60 6.67 -12.56
CA GLU A 140 -3.63 7.26 -13.42
C GLU A 140 -4.91 6.43 -13.43
N ASP A 141 -4.81 5.11 -13.35
CA ASP A 141 -5.99 4.24 -13.43
C ASP A 141 -6.55 3.88 -12.05
N ALA A 142 -5.79 3.12 -11.26
CA ALA A 142 -6.30 2.45 -10.06
C ALA A 142 -6.28 3.32 -8.77
N LEU A 143 -5.46 4.36 -8.73
CA LEU A 143 -5.32 5.24 -7.55
C LEU A 143 -6.04 6.58 -7.69
N GLU A 144 -6.61 6.86 -8.87
CA GLU A 144 -7.40 8.06 -9.11
C GLU A 144 -8.83 7.91 -8.56
N ASP A 145 -9.40 9.02 -8.08
CA ASP A 145 -10.78 9.06 -7.60
C ASP A 145 -11.73 9.19 -8.80
N HIS A 146 -12.47 8.11 -9.08
CA HIS A 146 -13.44 8.06 -10.17
C HIS A 146 -14.88 8.23 -9.66
N SER A 147 -15.09 8.68 -8.42
CA SER A 147 -16.44 8.79 -7.85
C SER A 147 -17.35 9.79 -8.58
N GLU A 148 -16.79 10.83 -9.20
CA GLU A 148 -17.56 11.78 -10.02
C GLU A 148 -17.97 11.22 -11.39
N SER A 149 -17.25 10.23 -11.90
CA SER A 149 -17.53 9.55 -13.17
C SER A 149 -18.32 8.24 -12.99
N GLY A 150 -18.80 7.96 -11.77
CA GLY A 150 -19.55 6.74 -11.42
C GLY A 150 -18.67 5.53 -11.08
N GLY A 151 -17.35 5.71 -11.03
CA GLY A 151 -16.40 4.72 -10.54
C GLY A 151 -16.26 4.73 -9.01
N PRO A 152 -15.35 3.93 -8.45
CA PRO A 152 -15.13 3.88 -7.00
C PRO A 152 -14.51 5.19 -6.49
N ARG A 153 -14.82 5.51 -5.24
CA ARG A 153 -14.09 6.53 -4.50
C ARG A 153 -12.77 5.97 -4.00
N VAL A 154 -11.68 6.58 -4.45
CA VAL A 154 -10.32 6.26 -4.00
C VAL A 154 -9.70 7.52 -3.40
N ALA A 155 -9.10 7.40 -2.22
CA ALA A 155 -8.27 8.47 -1.67
C ALA A 155 -6.92 7.87 -1.29
N PHE A 156 -5.89 8.24 -2.05
CA PHE A 156 -4.54 7.74 -1.91
C PHE A 156 -3.59 8.86 -1.48
N ALA A 157 -2.72 8.54 -0.52
CA ALA A 157 -1.69 9.43 -0.04
C ALA A 157 -0.38 8.68 0.06
N CYS A 158 0.66 9.18 -0.60
CA CYS A 158 2.03 8.68 -0.48
C CYS A 158 2.97 9.85 -0.27
N GLY A 159 3.95 9.69 0.60
CA GLY A 159 4.95 10.73 0.78
C GLY A 159 6.13 10.32 1.63
N VAL A 160 7.11 11.20 1.64
CA VAL A 160 8.37 11.06 2.36
C VAL A 160 8.69 12.35 3.10
N TRP A 161 9.00 12.20 4.37
CA TRP A 161 9.39 13.29 5.27
C TRP A 161 10.80 13.05 5.74
N THR A 162 11.67 14.05 5.64
CA THR A 162 13.00 14.01 6.24
C THR A 162 13.17 15.07 7.32
N ASP A 163 14.14 14.84 8.20
CA ASP A 163 14.52 15.86 9.18
C ASP A 163 15.04 17.13 8.48
N LEU A 164 14.85 18.30 9.10
CA LEU A 164 15.35 19.59 8.62
C LEU A 164 16.87 19.57 8.34
N THR A 165 17.63 18.79 9.10
CA THR A 165 19.09 18.67 8.91
C THR A 165 19.48 17.85 7.67
N CYS A 166 18.54 17.16 7.03
CA CYS A 166 18.76 16.28 5.89
C CYS A 166 17.75 16.59 4.76
N PRO A 167 17.82 17.78 4.14
CA PRO A 167 16.84 18.17 3.13
C PRO A 167 16.94 17.31 1.87
N LEU A 168 15.78 16.91 1.35
CA LEU A 168 15.68 16.16 0.10
C LEU A 168 16.14 16.99 -1.10
N LYS A 169 16.95 16.38 -1.97
CA LYS A 169 17.43 16.98 -3.23
C LYS A 169 16.24 17.37 -4.13
N PRO A 170 16.28 18.52 -4.82
CA PRO A 170 15.19 18.95 -5.72
C PRO A 170 14.84 17.90 -6.79
N ALA A 171 15.85 17.25 -7.38
CA ALA A 171 15.64 16.19 -8.37
C ALA A 171 14.86 14.98 -7.81
N TYR A 172 15.06 14.65 -6.53
CA TYR A 172 14.30 13.57 -5.89
C TYR A 172 12.85 13.99 -5.62
N ARG A 173 12.64 15.22 -5.12
CA ARG A 173 11.28 15.76 -4.91
C ARG A 173 10.48 15.80 -6.22
N HIS A 174 11.12 16.17 -7.32
CA HIS A 174 10.50 16.16 -8.63
C HIS A 174 10.11 14.75 -9.08
N ALA A 175 11.02 13.78 -8.96
CA ALA A 175 10.74 12.38 -9.31
C ALA A 175 9.63 11.77 -8.44
N ALA A 176 9.61 12.09 -7.13
CA ALA A 176 8.56 11.68 -6.20
C ALA A 176 7.18 12.19 -6.63
N ALA A 177 7.09 13.48 -6.98
CA ALA A 177 5.84 14.07 -7.43
C ALA A 177 5.38 13.51 -8.79
N SER A 178 6.29 13.35 -9.75
CA SER A 178 5.95 12.98 -11.13
C SER A 178 5.55 11.52 -11.30
N ALA A 179 6.34 10.58 -10.76
CA ALA A 179 6.14 9.15 -11.00
C ALA A 179 5.25 8.48 -9.95
N TYR A 180 5.13 9.08 -8.76
CA TYR A 180 4.47 8.45 -7.61
C TYR A 180 3.30 9.25 -7.05
N LYS A 181 3.00 10.43 -7.63
CA LYS A 181 2.07 11.43 -7.07
C LYS A 181 2.32 11.66 -5.57
N ALA A 182 3.60 11.61 -5.17
CA ALA A 182 3.99 11.57 -3.78
C ALA A 182 4.50 12.92 -3.27
N ASP A 183 4.13 13.25 -2.04
CA ASP A 183 4.61 14.44 -1.36
C ASP A 183 6.01 14.22 -0.77
N ALA A 184 6.90 15.18 -0.97
CA ALA A 184 8.27 15.11 -0.45
C ALA A 184 8.57 16.36 0.38
N ASN A 185 8.60 16.19 1.71
CA ASN A 185 8.65 17.29 2.66
C ASN A 185 9.77 17.14 3.70
N THR A 186 10.04 18.22 4.42
CA THR A 186 11.01 18.28 5.52
C THR A 186 10.33 18.81 6.76
N VAL A 187 10.58 18.20 7.90
CA VAL A 187 9.97 18.53 9.20
C VAL A 187 11.00 18.41 10.30
N ASP A 188 10.73 19.00 11.45
CA ASP A 188 11.64 18.99 12.59
C ASP A 188 11.42 17.76 13.47
N PHE A 189 12.11 16.66 13.14
CA PHE A 189 12.04 15.46 13.98
C PHE A 189 12.88 15.59 15.23
N ARG A 190 14.00 16.33 15.15
CA ARG A 190 14.99 16.43 16.21
C ARG A 190 14.50 17.22 17.41
N ASP A 191 14.05 18.44 17.18
CA ASP A 191 13.71 19.37 18.27
C ASP A 191 12.21 19.37 18.55
N ASN A 192 11.37 19.00 17.57
CA ASN A 192 9.90 19.01 17.69
C ASN A 192 9.20 17.72 17.17
N PRO A 193 9.57 16.51 17.65
CA PRO A 193 9.08 15.23 17.12
C PRO A 193 7.56 15.06 17.16
N GLU A 194 6.89 15.49 18.24
CA GLU A 194 5.42 15.39 18.35
C GLU A 194 4.70 16.37 17.43
N ALA A 195 5.27 17.56 17.18
CA ALA A 195 4.73 18.49 16.20
C ALA A 195 4.86 17.92 14.78
N ALA A 196 6.02 17.33 14.45
CA ALA A 196 6.23 16.63 13.18
C ALA A 196 5.25 15.47 13.01
N ARG A 197 4.99 14.69 14.07
CA ARG A 197 3.96 13.63 14.07
C ARG A 197 2.57 14.19 13.78
N GLY A 198 2.22 15.32 14.39
CA GLY A 198 0.98 16.04 14.16
C GLY A 198 0.84 16.47 12.70
N GLN A 199 1.90 17.04 12.11
CA GLN A 199 1.92 17.48 10.71
C GLN A 199 1.70 16.31 9.74
N ILE A 200 2.39 15.18 9.95
CA ILE A 200 2.24 14.00 9.08
C ILE A 200 0.82 13.41 9.20
N ASN A 201 0.27 13.31 10.41
CA ASN A 201 -1.10 12.84 10.59
C ASN A 201 -2.14 13.79 9.98
N ALA A 202 -1.95 15.10 10.11
CA ALA A 202 -2.82 16.10 9.50
C ALA A 202 -2.77 16.03 7.97
N TRP A 203 -1.59 15.82 7.39
CA TRP A 203 -1.41 15.58 5.96
C TRP A 203 -2.18 14.34 5.49
N VAL A 204 -2.05 13.18 6.18
CA VAL A 204 -2.83 11.98 5.82
C VAL A 204 -4.34 12.24 5.94
N ALA A 205 -4.76 12.88 7.02
CA ALA A 205 -6.17 13.19 7.23
C ALA A 205 -6.70 14.08 6.09
N GLN A 206 -5.97 15.11 5.70
CA GLN A 206 -6.34 15.97 4.58
C GLN A 206 -6.39 15.21 3.26
N ALA A 207 -5.34 14.46 2.92
CA ALA A 207 -5.23 13.71 1.67
C ALA A 207 -6.32 12.62 1.53
N THR A 208 -6.83 12.12 2.65
CA THR A 208 -7.87 11.08 2.68
C THR A 208 -9.27 11.63 2.97
N GLY A 209 -9.48 12.96 2.94
CA GLY A 209 -10.78 13.56 3.23
C GLY A 209 -11.30 13.25 4.64
N ASN A 210 -10.39 13.16 5.61
CA ASN A 210 -10.56 12.77 7.01
C ASN A 210 -11.05 11.33 7.25
N LEU A 211 -10.96 10.46 6.24
CA LEU A 211 -11.31 9.04 6.39
C LEU A 211 -10.23 8.28 7.16
N ILE A 212 -8.96 8.69 7.03
CA ILE A 212 -7.83 8.16 7.79
C ILE A 212 -7.27 9.28 8.66
N GLY A 213 -7.75 9.37 9.90
CA GLY A 213 -7.43 10.52 10.77
C GLY A 213 -6.04 10.51 11.40
N SER A 214 -5.39 9.35 11.55
CA SER A 214 -4.01 9.27 12.06
C SER A 214 -3.43 7.89 11.82
N VAL A 215 -2.21 7.87 11.29
CA VAL A 215 -1.39 6.68 10.98
C VAL A 215 -0.22 6.51 11.94
N LEU A 216 0.27 7.60 12.54
CA LEU A 216 1.36 7.62 13.51
C LEU A 216 0.85 7.84 14.94
N GLY A 217 1.04 6.82 15.79
CA GLY A 217 0.71 6.87 17.22
C GLY A 217 1.69 7.73 18.03
N PRO A 218 1.31 8.18 19.25
CA PRO A 218 2.21 8.93 20.13
C PRO A 218 3.56 8.23 20.33
N GLY A 219 4.66 8.98 20.32
CA GLY A 219 6.00 8.42 20.49
C GLY A 219 6.56 7.62 19.31
N SER A 220 5.83 7.50 18.19
CA SER A 220 6.34 6.81 16.99
C SER A 220 7.43 7.61 16.25
N ILE A 221 7.52 8.91 16.51
CA ILE A 221 8.59 9.79 16.01
C ILE A 221 9.45 10.19 17.20
N THR A 222 10.76 10.11 17.02
CA THR A 222 11.75 10.45 18.05
C THR A 222 12.74 11.48 17.50
N PRO A 223 13.54 12.15 18.36
CA PRO A 223 14.64 13.02 17.93
C PRO A 223 15.68 12.36 17.01
N TYR A 224 15.72 11.02 16.99
CA TYR A 224 16.62 10.22 16.16
C TYR A 224 16.00 9.83 14.81
N THR A 225 14.71 10.08 14.61
CA THR A 225 14.05 9.84 13.32
C THR A 225 14.68 10.73 12.25
N ARG A 226 14.98 10.14 11.08
CA ARG A 226 15.61 10.85 9.95
C ARG A 226 14.75 10.87 8.71
N VAL A 227 14.00 9.79 8.48
CA VAL A 227 13.09 9.64 7.36
C VAL A 227 11.83 8.95 7.86
N VAL A 228 10.68 9.44 7.44
CA VAL A 228 9.38 8.77 7.56
C VAL A 228 8.81 8.61 6.16
N LEU A 229 8.41 7.38 5.83
CA LEU A 229 7.65 7.07 4.63
C LEU A 229 6.18 6.94 5.06
N GLY A 230 5.34 7.85 4.60
CA GLY A 230 3.92 7.89 4.93
C GLY A 230 3.10 7.38 3.76
N ASN A 231 2.19 6.46 4.04
CA ASN A 231 1.32 5.90 3.02
C ASN A 231 -0.06 5.58 3.62
N ALA A 232 -1.12 5.94 2.89
CA ALA A 232 -2.50 5.69 3.28
C ALA A 232 -3.37 5.54 2.03
N ILE A 233 -4.34 4.64 2.09
CA ILE A 233 -5.30 4.44 1.02
C ILE A 233 -6.68 4.12 1.59
N TYR A 234 -7.69 4.80 1.06
CA TYR A 234 -9.09 4.52 1.28
C TYR A 234 -9.73 4.10 -0.04
N PHE A 235 -10.59 3.09 0.03
CA PHE A 235 -11.38 2.61 -1.10
C PHE A 235 -12.84 2.48 -0.68
N LYS A 236 -13.74 2.97 -1.52
CA LYS A 236 -15.18 2.72 -1.43
C LYS A 236 -15.75 2.56 -2.84
N GLY A 237 -16.09 1.33 -3.19
CA GLY A 237 -16.80 1.01 -4.42
C GLY A 237 -18.28 0.75 -4.17
N GLU A 238 -19.09 0.94 -5.21
CA GLU A 238 -20.43 0.39 -5.30
C GLU A 238 -20.37 -0.91 -6.09
N TRP A 239 -21.21 -1.88 -5.72
CA TRP A 239 -21.36 -3.10 -6.51
C TRP A 239 -21.97 -2.74 -7.86
N GLU A 240 -21.45 -3.32 -8.95
CA GLU A 240 -22.07 -3.18 -10.27
C GLU A 240 -23.50 -3.73 -10.26
N ASP A 241 -23.69 -4.89 -9.61
CA ASP A 241 -25.00 -5.47 -9.30
C ASP A 241 -25.23 -5.48 -7.77
N PRO A 242 -25.95 -4.48 -7.21
CA PRO A 242 -26.20 -4.41 -5.78
C PRO A 242 -27.03 -5.58 -5.24
N PHE A 243 -26.78 -5.95 -3.98
CA PHE A 243 -27.59 -6.91 -3.26
C PHE A 243 -28.99 -6.36 -2.93
N TYR A 244 -29.97 -7.26 -2.83
CA TYR A 244 -31.32 -6.90 -2.39
C TYR A 244 -31.32 -6.57 -0.89
N LYS A 245 -31.56 -5.31 -0.54
CA LYS A 245 -31.51 -4.83 0.86
C LYS A 245 -32.51 -5.60 1.75
N GLU A 246 -33.69 -5.88 1.20
CA GLU A 246 -34.81 -6.57 1.85
C GLU A 246 -34.51 -8.05 2.09
N ALA A 247 -33.57 -8.62 1.34
CA ALA A 247 -33.11 -9.99 1.51
C ALA A 247 -31.96 -10.11 2.52
N THR A 248 -31.42 -8.99 3.02
CA THR A 248 -30.39 -9.02 4.06
C THR A 248 -30.99 -9.52 5.36
N ALA A 249 -30.45 -10.60 5.88
CA ALA A 249 -30.94 -11.23 7.10
C ALA A 249 -29.79 -11.63 8.01
N ASN A 250 -30.02 -11.49 9.31
CA ASN A 250 -29.13 -11.95 10.36
C ASN A 250 -28.93 -13.46 10.28
N LYS A 251 -27.67 -13.91 10.16
CA LYS A 251 -27.28 -15.32 10.19
C LYS A 251 -25.98 -15.50 10.99
N LEU A 252 -25.77 -16.71 11.47
CA LEU A 252 -24.59 -17.07 12.25
C LEU A 252 -23.32 -17.07 11.37
N PHE A 253 -22.35 -16.26 11.75
CA PHE A 253 -20.96 -16.32 11.26
C PHE A 253 -20.11 -17.10 12.25
N HIS A 254 -19.40 -18.12 11.76
CA HIS A 254 -18.54 -18.99 12.56
C HIS A 254 -17.10 -18.44 12.57
N ARG A 255 -16.62 -18.07 13.76
CA ARG A 255 -15.26 -17.54 13.95
C ARG A 255 -14.24 -18.67 14.10
N LEU A 256 -12.98 -18.36 13.86
CA LEU A 256 -11.87 -19.33 13.99
C LEU A 256 -11.67 -19.83 15.42
N ASP A 257 -12.10 -19.07 16.43
CA ASP A 257 -12.07 -19.46 17.84
C ASP A 257 -13.24 -20.35 18.28
N GLY A 258 -14.05 -20.81 17.32
CA GLY A 258 -15.21 -21.68 17.55
C GLY A 258 -16.46 -20.94 18.04
N ARG A 259 -16.39 -19.64 18.34
CA ARG A 259 -17.56 -18.84 18.70
C ARG A 259 -18.38 -18.46 17.47
N THR A 260 -19.65 -18.15 17.69
CA THR A 260 -20.53 -17.59 16.67
C THR A 260 -20.89 -16.15 16.98
N VAL A 261 -21.17 -15.39 15.93
CA VAL A 261 -21.72 -14.04 16.02
C VAL A 261 -22.81 -13.89 14.96
N ASP A 262 -23.90 -13.23 15.32
CA ASP A 262 -24.96 -12.92 14.36
C ASP A 262 -24.55 -11.70 13.53
N VAL A 263 -24.57 -11.83 12.20
CA VAL A 263 -24.20 -10.76 11.28
C VAL A 263 -25.22 -10.65 10.14
N PRO A 264 -25.44 -9.46 9.57
CA PRO A 264 -26.31 -9.29 8.42
C PRO A 264 -25.65 -9.91 7.17
N PHE A 265 -26.13 -11.08 6.74
CA PHE A 265 -25.71 -11.69 5.48
C PHE A 265 -26.51 -11.12 4.31
N MET A 266 -25.81 -10.51 3.36
CA MET A 266 -26.39 -10.04 2.10
C MET A 266 -26.74 -11.24 1.19
N GLN A 267 -27.79 -11.10 0.38
CA GLN A 267 -28.27 -12.17 -0.51
C GLN A 267 -28.60 -11.63 -1.90
N SER A 268 -28.30 -12.44 -2.92
CA SER A 268 -28.60 -12.16 -4.33
C SER A 268 -29.00 -13.46 -5.02
N TRP A 269 -29.86 -13.33 -6.05
CA TRP A 269 -30.23 -14.42 -6.96
C TRP A 269 -29.71 -14.19 -8.39
N SER A 270 -28.97 -13.10 -8.60
CA SER A 270 -28.30 -12.80 -9.87
C SER A 270 -27.10 -13.74 -10.05
N SER A 271 -26.76 -14.05 -11.30
CA SER A 271 -25.56 -14.83 -11.64
C SER A 271 -24.31 -14.22 -11.01
N GLN A 272 -23.45 -15.05 -10.42
CA GLN A 272 -22.20 -14.65 -9.77
C GLN A 272 -21.01 -15.37 -10.41
N PHE A 273 -19.84 -14.74 -10.44
CA PHE A 273 -18.59 -15.38 -10.87
C PHE A 273 -18.02 -16.26 -9.75
N ILE A 274 -18.35 -17.55 -9.77
CA ILE A 274 -17.92 -18.54 -8.76
C ILE A 274 -17.18 -19.69 -9.46
N ALA A 275 -16.00 -20.05 -8.95
CA ALA A 275 -15.20 -21.16 -9.45
C ALA A 275 -14.86 -22.12 -8.31
N VAL A 276 -15.19 -23.40 -8.49
CA VAL A 276 -14.98 -24.42 -7.44
C VAL A 276 -13.64 -25.11 -7.63
N HIS A 277 -12.86 -25.16 -6.54
CA HIS A 277 -11.55 -25.80 -6.50
C HIS A 277 -11.52 -26.93 -5.47
N LYS A 278 -10.44 -27.72 -5.49
CA LYS A 278 -10.23 -28.74 -4.45
C LYS A 278 -9.93 -28.05 -3.12
N GLY A 279 -10.86 -28.14 -2.17
CA GLY A 279 -10.71 -27.61 -0.81
C GLY A 279 -11.34 -26.23 -0.57
N PHE A 280 -11.86 -25.56 -1.59
CA PHE A 280 -12.60 -24.29 -1.46
C PHE A 280 -13.53 -24.06 -2.66
N LYS A 281 -14.58 -23.27 -2.45
CA LYS A 281 -15.57 -22.89 -3.48
C LYS A 281 -15.40 -21.42 -3.85
#